data_AF-A0A182P6B8-F1
#
_entry.id   AF-A0A182P6B8-F1
#
_cell.length_a   1.000
_cell.length_b   1.000
_cell.length_c   1.000
_cell.angle_alpha   90.00
_cell.angle_beta   90.00
_cell.angle_gamma   90.00
#
_symmetry.space_group_name_H-M   'P 1'
#
loop_
_entity.id
_entity.type
_entity.pdbx_description
1 polymer ?
#
loop_
_entity_poly.entity_id
_entity_poly.type
_entity_poly.pdbx_seq_one_letter_code
_entity_poly.pdbx_strand_id
1 'polypeptide(L)'
;MFQFDVVFETLCMAHTNDSSEARRMVEANQALQTCVNVHHDPQNFTTALDSLTTENHKAFISYNCEQFEEIKKCYIPFTHQLTLCFNERDVSMIKTLIMLTEEFAYICENGGANIITVHQSNYSYCAGNLKDVLHDCSTPGWDDLRNKTIDTMTKQDCR
;
A
#
# COMPACT_ATOMS: atom_id res chain seq x y z
N MET A 1 14.63 3.61 -12.98
CA MET A 1 13.60 4.58 -12.57
C MET A 1 12.28 3.83 -12.60
N PHE A 2 11.67 3.62 -11.43
CA PHE A 2 10.42 2.86 -11.37
C PHE A 2 9.28 3.72 -11.92
N GLN A 3 8.27 3.09 -12.53
CA GLN A 3 7.13 3.78 -13.16
C GLN A 3 6.40 4.72 -12.17
N PHE A 4 6.47 4.43 -10.86
CA PHE A 4 5.90 5.25 -9.78
C PHE A 4 6.70 6.53 -9.46
N ASP A 5 8.02 6.56 -9.72
CA ASP A 5 8.86 7.73 -9.42
C ASP A 5 8.42 8.94 -10.27
N VAL A 6 8.10 8.71 -11.55
CA VAL A 6 7.61 9.73 -12.48
C VAL A 6 6.28 10.33 -12.02
N VAL A 7 5.40 9.50 -11.44
CA VAL A 7 4.07 9.93 -10.98
C VAL A 7 4.21 10.87 -9.78
N PHE A 8 5.03 10.49 -8.79
CA PHE A 8 5.27 11.31 -7.61
C PHE A 8 5.97 12.64 -7.95
N GLU A 9 6.94 12.60 -8.86
CA GLU A 9 7.62 13.80 -9.35
C GLU A 9 6.64 14.76 -10.03
N THR A 10 5.89 14.26 -11.02
CA THR A 10 4.98 15.06 -11.85
C THR A 10 3.87 15.69 -11.02
N LEU A 11 3.24 14.91 -10.14
CA LEU A 11 2.12 15.41 -9.34
C LEU A 11 2.58 16.37 -8.25
N CYS A 12 3.69 16.09 -7.57
CA CYS A 12 4.25 17.04 -6.61
C CYS A 12 4.61 18.36 -7.30
N MET A 13 5.24 18.28 -8.48
CA MET A 13 5.60 19.44 -9.27
C MET A 13 4.39 20.29 -9.67
N ALA A 14 3.28 19.65 -10.07
CA ALA A 14 2.04 20.33 -10.41
C ALA A 14 1.39 21.04 -9.20
N HIS A 15 1.57 20.51 -7.98
CA HIS A 15 1.01 21.11 -6.77
C HIS A 15 1.86 22.24 -6.19
N THR A 16 3.17 22.02 -6.08
CA THR A 16 4.08 22.94 -5.37
C THR A 16 4.72 23.97 -6.30
N ASN A 17 4.83 23.66 -7.59
CA ASN A 17 5.67 24.38 -8.54
C ASN A 17 7.15 24.51 -8.06
N ASP A 18 7.61 23.60 -7.20
CA ASP A 18 9.00 23.49 -6.72
C ASP A 18 9.66 22.14 -7.11
N SER A 19 10.67 22.21 -7.99
CA SER A 19 11.39 21.02 -8.48
C SER A 19 12.25 20.36 -7.40
N SER A 20 12.63 21.10 -6.35
CA SER A 20 13.35 20.55 -5.21
C SER A 20 12.45 19.70 -4.31
N GLU A 21 11.17 20.06 -4.18
CA GLU A 21 10.17 19.25 -3.46
C GLU A 21 9.79 18.01 -4.27
N ALA A 22 9.64 18.15 -5.59
CA ALA A 22 9.41 17.01 -6.48
C ALA A 22 10.55 15.98 -6.40
N ARG A 23 11.81 16.43 -6.42
CA ARG A 23 12.97 15.54 -6.22
C ARG A 23 12.97 14.87 -4.85
N ARG A 24 12.68 15.63 -3.77
CA ARG A 24 12.60 15.07 -2.41
C ARG A 24 11.49 14.03 -2.28
N MET A 25 10.38 14.19 -3.00
CA MET A 25 9.32 13.17 -3.08
C MET A 25 9.80 11.87 -3.72
N VAL A 26 10.54 11.96 -4.82
CA VAL A 26 11.15 10.79 -5.47
C VAL A 26 12.16 10.11 -4.55
N GLU A 27 13.04 10.89 -3.92
CA GLU A 27 14.03 10.37 -2.97
C GLU A 27 13.35 9.69 -1.77
N ALA A 28 12.26 10.26 -1.25
CA ALA A 28 11.48 9.66 -0.19
C ALA A 28 10.80 8.34 -0.62
N ASN A 29 10.29 8.26 -1.86
CA ASN A 29 9.72 7.03 -2.41
C ASN A 29 10.78 5.92 -2.57
N GLN A 30 11.97 6.26 -3.05
CA GLN A 30 13.08 5.31 -3.21
C GLN A 30 13.61 4.83 -1.85
N ALA A 31 13.71 5.75 -0.88
CA ALA A 31 14.08 5.41 0.49
C ALA A 31 13.04 4.49 1.14
N LEU A 32 11.75 4.76 0.93
CA LEU A 32 10.67 3.88 1.38
C LEU A 32 10.83 2.46 0.82
N GLN A 33 10.98 2.32 -0.51
CA GLN A 33 11.14 1.01 -1.14
C GLN A 33 12.35 0.26 -0.60
N THR A 34 13.49 0.97 -0.45
CA THR A 34 14.71 0.39 0.10
C THR A 34 14.50 -0.10 1.53
N CYS A 35 13.84 0.70 2.37
CA CYS A 35 13.57 0.36 3.76
C CYS A 35 12.58 -0.81 3.88
N VAL A 36 11.47 -0.78 3.14
CA VAL A 36 10.47 -1.87 3.15
C VAL A 36 11.11 -3.18 2.71
N ASN A 37 11.96 -3.18 1.67
CA ASN A 37 12.62 -4.39 1.18
C ASN A 37 13.60 -5.02 2.18
N VAL A 38 14.03 -4.30 3.22
CA VAL A 38 14.85 -4.88 4.31
C VAL A 38 14.01 -5.70 5.27
N HIS A 39 12.75 -5.32 5.47
CA HIS A 39 11.87 -5.87 6.50
C HIS A 39 10.74 -6.75 5.92
N HIS A 40 10.46 -6.61 4.62
CA HIS A 40 9.41 -7.34 3.94
C HIS A 40 10.00 -8.16 2.80
N ASP A 41 9.90 -9.48 2.94
CA ASP A 41 10.10 -10.43 1.86
C ASP A 41 8.71 -10.96 1.44
N PRO A 42 8.11 -10.42 0.36
CA PRO A 42 6.77 -10.80 -0.07
C PRO A 42 6.66 -12.29 -0.42
N GLN A 43 7.74 -12.87 -0.94
CA GLN A 43 7.79 -14.27 -1.37
C GLN A 43 7.76 -15.20 -0.16
N ASN A 44 8.60 -14.91 0.84
CA ASN A 44 8.63 -15.67 2.09
C ASN A 44 7.35 -15.46 2.91
N PHE A 45 6.80 -14.24 2.95
CA PHE A 45 5.52 -13.97 3.60
C PHE A 45 4.39 -14.82 3.02
N THR A 46 4.24 -14.81 1.69
CA THR A 46 3.20 -15.57 0.99
C THR A 46 3.37 -17.08 1.20
N THR A 47 4.61 -17.58 1.10
CA THR A 47 4.91 -19.01 1.33
C THR A 47 4.58 -19.44 2.76
N ALA A 48 4.91 -18.59 3.74
CA ALA A 48 4.63 -18.86 5.15
C ALA A 48 3.13 -18.75 5.47
N LEU A 49 2.40 -17.88 4.77
CA LEU A 49 0.93 -17.79 4.85
C LEU A 49 0.25 -19.01 4.23
N ASP A 50 0.73 -19.53 3.10
CA ASP A 50 0.18 -20.72 2.42
C ASP A 50 0.42 -22.01 3.22
N SER A 51 1.47 -22.03 4.05
CA SER A 51 1.84 -23.15 4.92
C SER A 51 1.37 -22.97 6.37
N LEU A 52 0.47 -22.03 6.61
CA LEU A 52 -0.03 -21.72 7.95
C LEU A 52 -0.88 -22.87 8.49
N THR A 53 -0.49 -23.39 9.66
CA THR A 53 -1.20 -24.40 10.43
C THR A 53 -1.52 -23.86 11.81
N THR A 54 -2.42 -24.52 12.54
CA THR A 54 -2.75 -24.14 13.92
C THR A 54 -1.52 -24.11 14.83
N GLU A 55 -0.54 -24.98 14.57
CA GLU A 55 0.69 -25.10 15.35
C GLU A 55 1.69 -23.97 15.10
N ASN A 56 1.81 -23.49 13.85
CA ASN A 56 2.76 -22.45 13.48
C ASN A 56 2.15 -21.03 13.47
N HIS A 57 0.82 -20.92 13.56
CA HIS A 57 0.06 -19.66 13.48
C HIS A 57 0.62 -18.57 14.40
N LYS A 58 0.78 -18.87 15.70
CA LYS A 58 1.24 -17.87 16.68
C LYS A 58 2.66 -17.37 16.39
N ALA A 59 3.54 -18.26 15.94
CA ALA A 59 4.93 -17.90 15.60
C ALA A 59 4.97 -17.06 14.33
N PHE A 60 4.18 -17.41 13.32
CA PHE A 60 4.01 -16.63 12.09
C PHE A 60 3.53 -15.21 12.39
N ILE A 61 2.47 -15.06 13.20
CA ILE A 61 1.95 -13.74 13.55
C ILE A 61 3.00 -12.94 14.32
N SER A 62 3.61 -13.50 15.36
CA SER A 62 4.58 -12.79 16.18
C SER A 62 5.75 -12.25 15.34
N TYR A 63 6.30 -13.08 14.46
CA TYR A 63 7.40 -12.69 13.58
C TYR A 63 7.00 -11.57 12.62
N ASN A 64 5.88 -11.71 11.92
CA ASN A 64 5.45 -10.74 10.92
C ASN A 64 5.01 -9.42 11.56
N CYS A 65 4.42 -9.45 12.76
CA CYS A 65 4.05 -8.24 13.48
C CYS A 65 5.25 -7.42 13.94
N GLU A 66 6.34 -8.06 14.36
CA GLU A 66 7.60 -7.35 14.61
C GLU A 66 8.14 -6.69 13.33
N GLN A 67 8.11 -7.40 12.20
CA GLN A 67 8.50 -6.81 10.91
C GLN A 67 7.58 -5.63 10.51
N PHE A 68 6.27 -5.73 10.74
CA PHE A 68 5.34 -4.64 10.43
C PHE A 68 5.58 -3.39 11.27
N GLU A 69 5.98 -3.52 12.53
CA GLU A 69 6.35 -2.36 13.35
C GLU A 69 7.62 -1.67 12.83
N GLU A 70 8.57 -2.41 12.27
CA GLU A 70 9.73 -1.81 11.60
C GLU A 70 9.36 -1.17 10.26
N ILE A 71 8.53 -1.83 9.45
CA ILE A 71 8.00 -1.31 8.18
C ILE A 71 7.22 0.00 8.40
N LYS A 72 6.45 0.11 9.48
CA LYS A 72 5.73 1.36 9.86
C LYS A 72 6.68 2.55 9.95
N LYS A 73 7.90 2.35 10.46
CA LYS A 73 8.90 3.42 10.59
C LYS A 73 9.40 3.88 9.22
N CYS A 74 9.46 2.99 8.23
CA CYS A 74 9.82 3.32 6.84
C CYS A 74 8.84 4.34 6.20
N TYR A 75 7.57 4.32 6.60
CA TYR A 75 6.55 5.22 6.03
C TYR A 75 6.58 6.63 6.62
N ILE A 76 7.22 6.88 7.76
CA ILE A 76 7.19 8.20 8.42
C ILE A 76 7.79 9.31 7.53
N PRO A 77 9.01 9.17 6.97
CA PRO A 77 9.61 10.21 6.14
C PRO A 77 8.83 10.40 4.83
N PHE A 78 8.35 9.30 4.24
CA PHE A 78 7.54 9.33 3.03
C PHE A 78 6.21 10.07 3.24
N THR A 79 5.53 9.79 4.36
CA THR A 79 4.28 10.45 4.73
C THR A 79 4.45 11.95 4.92
N HIS A 80 5.57 12.36 5.53
CA HIS A 80 5.86 13.78 5.68
C HIS A 80 5.98 14.45 4.30
N GLN A 81 6.71 13.85 3.38
CA GLN A 81 6.87 14.42 2.04
C GLN A 81 5.55 14.42 1.24
N LEU A 82 4.70 13.40 1.42
CA LEU A 82 3.35 13.38 0.84
C LEU A 82 2.52 14.59 1.27
N THR A 83 2.57 14.98 2.55
CA THR A 83 1.79 16.13 3.05
C THR A 83 2.24 17.48 2.48
N LEU A 84 3.45 17.56 1.93
CA LEU A 84 3.95 18.76 1.24
C LEU A 84 3.56 18.77 -0.25
N CYS A 85 3.52 17.59 -0.87
CA CYS A 85 3.31 17.44 -2.30
C CYS A 85 1.84 17.25 -2.72
N PHE A 86 0.96 16.88 -1.79
CA PHE A 86 -0.41 16.47 -2.10
C PHE A 86 -1.41 17.06 -1.10
N ASN A 87 -2.67 17.20 -1.54
CA ASN A 87 -3.76 17.62 -0.67
C ASN A 87 -4.14 16.50 0.33
N GLU A 88 -4.89 16.85 1.38
CA GLU A 88 -5.25 15.91 2.45
C GLU A 88 -6.03 14.68 1.96
N ARG A 89 -6.89 14.82 0.93
CA ARG A 89 -7.65 13.70 0.37
C ARG A 89 -6.73 12.70 -0.31
N ASP A 90 -5.80 13.17 -1.14
CA ASP A 90 -4.84 12.32 -1.84
C ASP A 90 -3.86 11.67 -0.86
N VAL A 91 -3.40 12.42 0.16
CA VAL A 91 -2.59 11.87 1.25
C VAL A 91 -3.33 10.77 1.99
N SER A 92 -4.62 10.98 2.31
CA SER A 92 -5.44 9.97 2.98
C SER A 92 -5.59 8.71 2.13
N MET A 93 -5.86 8.85 0.84
CA MET A 93 -5.94 7.70 -0.07
C MET A 93 -4.62 6.93 -0.16
N ILE A 94 -3.49 7.63 -0.28
CA ILE A 94 -2.17 7.00 -0.37
C ILE A 94 -1.84 6.26 0.94
N LYS A 95 -2.17 6.86 2.09
CA LYS A 95 -2.00 6.21 3.40
C LYS A 95 -2.76 4.90 3.49
N THR A 96 -4.01 4.88 3.03
CA THR A 96 -4.85 3.67 3.00
C THR A 96 -4.31 2.63 2.01
N LEU A 97 -3.92 3.02 0.80
CA LEU A 97 -3.54 2.08 -0.26
C LEU A 97 -2.12 1.52 -0.13
N ILE A 98 -1.18 2.30 0.39
CA ILE A 98 0.25 1.97 0.36
C ILE A 98 0.77 1.55 1.73
N MET A 99 0.28 2.17 2.80
CA MET A 99 0.89 1.95 4.11
C MET A 99 0.35 0.71 4.83
N LEU A 100 -0.83 0.21 4.43
CA LEU A 100 -1.51 -0.98 4.96
C LEU A 100 -1.47 -1.08 6.50
N THR A 101 -1.36 0.06 7.18
CA THR A 101 -1.00 0.11 8.60
C THR A 101 -2.14 -0.35 9.49
N GLU A 102 -3.36 -0.10 9.06
CA GLU A 102 -4.58 -0.52 9.75
C GLU A 102 -4.83 -2.01 9.55
N GLU A 103 -4.58 -2.51 8.33
CA GLU A 103 -4.65 -3.93 7.99
C GLU A 103 -3.63 -4.74 8.78
N PHE A 104 -2.37 -4.27 8.87
CA PHE A 104 -1.37 -4.91 9.72
C PHE A 104 -1.70 -4.80 11.21
N ALA A 105 -2.23 -3.68 11.68
CA ALA A 105 -2.69 -3.56 13.05
C ALA A 105 -3.81 -4.57 13.38
N TYR A 106 -4.77 -4.74 12.47
CA TYR A 106 -5.85 -5.72 12.58
C TYR A 106 -5.35 -7.17 12.56
N ILE A 107 -4.37 -7.47 11.70
CA ILE A 107 -3.68 -8.76 11.63
C ILE A 107 -2.92 -9.06 12.92
N CYS A 108 -2.32 -8.06 13.54
CA CYS A 108 -1.48 -8.23 14.73
C CYS A 108 -2.25 -8.22 16.05
N GLU A 109 -3.48 -7.75 16.03
CA GLU A 109 -4.34 -7.65 17.21
C GLU A 109 -4.53 -9.03 17.86
N ASN A 110 -4.41 -9.08 19.19
CA ASN A 110 -4.57 -10.28 20.01
C ASN A 110 -3.75 -11.49 19.52
N GLY A 111 -2.55 -11.24 18.95
CA GLY A 111 -1.69 -12.31 18.42
C GLY A 111 -2.27 -12.98 17.19
N GLY A 112 -3.02 -12.24 16.37
CA GLY A 112 -3.62 -12.73 15.13
C GLY A 112 -4.90 -13.49 15.33
N ALA A 113 -5.63 -13.23 16.42
CA ALA A 113 -6.93 -13.84 16.68
C ALA A 113 -7.95 -13.57 15.56
N ASN A 114 -7.74 -12.50 14.80
CA ASN A 114 -8.56 -12.11 13.65
C ASN A 114 -8.21 -12.85 12.35
N ILE A 115 -7.09 -13.59 12.33
CA ILE A 115 -6.69 -14.41 11.18
C ILE A 115 -7.33 -15.80 11.29
N ILE A 116 -8.09 -16.14 10.26
CA ILE A 116 -8.81 -17.40 10.15
C ILE A 116 -8.22 -18.16 8.96
N THR A 117 -7.73 -19.37 9.20
CA THR A 117 -7.28 -20.25 8.11
C THR A 117 -8.49 -20.73 7.31
N VAL A 118 -8.49 -20.42 6.01
CA VAL A 118 -9.52 -20.90 5.08
C VAL A 118 -8.93 -21.99 4.20
N HIS A 119 -9.48 -23.20 4.30
CA HIS A 119 -8.97 -24.40 3.61
C HIS A 119 -9.05 -24.34 2.07
N GLN A 120 -9.75 -23.35 1.51
CA GLN A 120 -9.82 -23.04 0.09
C GLN A 120 -10.02 -21.53 -0.03
N SER A 121 -8.96 -20.76 -0.24
CA SER A 121 -9.11 -19.33 -0.49
C SER A 121 -8.47 -18.97 -1.82
N ASN A 122 -9.22 -18.25 -2.65
CA ASN A 122 -8.66 -17.48 -3.76
C ASN A 122 -7.95 -16.22 -3.22
N TYR A 123 -7.45 -16.22 -1.99
CA TYR A 123 -6.96 -15.01 -1.32
C TYR A 123 -5.70 -14.46 -1.99
N SER A 124 -4.87 -15.33 -2.56
CA SER A 124 -3.74 -14.96 -3.42
C SER A 124 -4.17 -14.14 -4.65
N TYR A 125 -5.42 -14.30 -5.13
CA TYR A 125 -5.99 -13.45 -6.18
C TYR A 125 -6.38 -12.05 -5.68
N CYS A 126 -6.86 -11.91 -4.44
CA CYS A 126 -7.24 -10.61 -3.87
C CYS A 126 -6.06 -9.80 -3.36
N ALA A 127 -5.05 -10.43 -2.75
CA ALA A 127 -3.89 -9.74 -2.18
C ALA A 127 -2.86 -9.30 -3.24
N GLY A 128 -2.80 -9.99 -4.38
CA GLY A 128 -1.76 -9.78 -5.41
C GLY A 128 -2.00 -8.62 -6.38
N ASN A 129 -3.22 -8.09 -6.46
CA ASN A 129 -3.60 -7.18 -7.55
C ASN A 129 -3.49 -5.69 -7.22
N LEU A 130 -2.84 -5.28 -6.12
CA LEU A 130 -2.62 -3.85 -5.84
C LEU A 130 -1.86 -3.17 -6.99
N LYS A 131 -0.94 -3.88 -7.63
CA LYS A 131 -0.24 -3.41 -8.83
C LYS A 131 -1.18 -3.18 -10.01
N ASP A 132 -2.12 -4.11 -10.23
CA ASP A 132 -3.10 -4.02 -11.32
C ASP A 132 -4.10 -2.91 -11.02
N VAL A 133 -4.54 -2.78 -9.76
CA VAL A 133 -5.38 -1.66 -9.29
C VAL A 133 -4.67 -0.31 -9.47
N LEU A 134 -3.39 -0.20 -9.12
CA LEU A 134 -2.63 1.04 -9.29
C LEU A 134 -2.37 1.37 -10.78
N HIS A 135 -2.12 0.34 -11.60
CA HIS A 135 -2.00 0.47 -13.04
C HIS A 135 -3.32 0.97 -13.64
N ASP A 136 -4.43 0.37 -13.25
CA ASP A 136 -5.75 0.73 -13.73
C ASP A 136 -6.11 2.14 -13.26
N CYS A 137 -5.85 2.50 -12.00
CA CYS A 137 -5.98 3.87 -11.49
C CYS A 137 -5.14 4.91 -12.25
N SER A 138 -4.12 4.50 -12.99
CA SER A 138 -3.28 5.36 -13.83
C SER A 138 -3.74 5.42 -15.30
N THR A 139 -4.75 4.64 -15.68
CA THR A 139 -5.31 4.68 -17.05
C THR A 139 -6.32 5.81 -17.25
N PRO A 140 -6.42 6.37 -18.47
CA PRO A 140 -7.40 7.40 -18.81
C PRO A 140 -8.83 6.92 -18.56
N GLY A 141 -9.59 7.64 -17.72
CA GLY A 141 -10.97 7.31 -17.34
C GLY A 141 -11.21 7.25 -15.84
N TRP A 142 -10.17 7.01 -15.02
CA TRP A 142 -10.27 7.06 -13.57
C TRP A 142 -10.52 8.47 -13.01
N ASP A 143 -10.07 9.50 -13.72
CA ASP A 143 -10.39 10.90 -13.38
C ASP A 143 -11.90 11.16 -13.42
N ASP A 144 -12.62 10.53 -14.36
CA ASP A 144 -14.08 10.63 -14.46
C ASP A 144 -14.80 9.86 -13.35
N LEU A 145 -14.19 8.77 -12.84
CA LEU A 145 -14.68 7.99 -11.71
C LEU A 145 -14.42 8.69 -10.36
N ARG A 146 -13.38 9.52 -10.26
CA ARG A 146 -12.96 10.22 -9.03
C ARG A 146 -14.03 11.14 -8.42
N ASN A 147 -14.97 11.59 -9.27
CA ASN A 147 -16.09 12.47 -8.92
C ASN A 147 -17.42 11.73 -8.73
N LYS A 148 -17.44 10.40 -8.88
CA LYS A 148 -18.66 9.58 -8.72
C LYS A 148 -18.68 8.93 -7.34
N THR A 149 -19.85 8.93 -6.71
CA THR A 149 -20.17 8.09 -5.53
C THR A 149 -20.80 6.77 -6.00
N ILE A 150 -20.87 5.77 -5.11
CA ILE A 150 -21.49 4.45 -5.37
C ILE A 150 -22.88 4.60 -6.00
N ASP A 151 -23.64 5.61 -5.57
CA ASP A 151 -25.02 5.87 -6.01
C ASP A 151 -25.10 6.48 -7.42
N THR A 152 -23.99 7.00 -7.93
CA THR A 152 -23.89 7.70 -9.22
C THR A 152 -23.10 6.90 -10.27
N MET A 153 -22.57 5.73 -9.89
CA MET A 153 -21.92 4.82 -10.82
C MET A 153 -22.95 4.10 -11.68
N THR A 154 -22.67 4.01 -12.97
CA THR A 154 -23.50 3.31 -13.96
C THR A 154 -22.82 2.02 -14.41
N LYS A 155 -23.55 1.13 -15.10
CA LYS A 155 -22.99 -0.10 -15.68
C LYS A 155 -21.83 0.13 -16.66
N GLN A 156 -21.69 1.34 -17.22
CA GLN A 156 -20.56 1.67 -18.10
C GLN A 156 -19.29 2.02 -17.32
N ASP A 157 -19.43 2.41 -16.04
CA ASP A 157 -18.32 2.80 -15.15
C ASP A 157 -17.61 1.60 -14.51
N CYS A 158 -18.14 0.38 -14.69
CA CYS A 158 -17.62 -0.87 -14.10
C CYS A 158 -17.03 -1.82 -15.16
N ARG A 159 -16.57 -1.31 -16.29
CA ARG A 159 -16.02 -2.09 -17.41
C ARG A 159 -14.51 -2.02 -17.48
#